data_AF-A0A729AZH9-F1
#
_entry.id   AF-A0A729AZH9-F1
#
_cell.length_a   1.000
_cell.length_b   1.000
_cell.length_c   1.000
_cell.angle_alpha   90.00
_cell.angle_beta   90.00
_cell.angle_gamma   90.00
#
_symmetry.space_group_name_H-M   'P 1'
#
loop_
_entity.id
_entity.type
_entity.pdbx_description
1 polymer ?
#
loop_
_entity_poly.entity_id
_entity_poly.type
_entity_poly.pdbx_seq_one_letter_code
_entity_poly.pdbx_strand_id
1 'polypeptide(L)'
;DSIQAEITQRLNEIDRVSGQTQFNGVKVLAQDNTLTIQVGANDGETIDIDLKQINSQTLGLDTLNVQKAYDVDSKAVTGVSTLDTTGLTGANIKTGVDGATTTSGSIKDGKVYYDGATKNYYVEVDFSDAADTAKNGYYKVNVADDGTVTMGASTTKETAKPAGVVEVTKTQEEKAIKASAEVKAALTAGGVDAADAATAEMVKMSYTDKNGKTIDGGYAVKVGDSYYAATQKKDGSFSVNTTSYTDKDGNTKSALNQLGGVDGKTEVVTIDGKTYNASKAAGHDFKAQPELAEAAAKTTENPLQKIDAALAQVDALRSDLGAVQNRFNSAITNLGNTVNNLSEARSRIEDSDYATEVSNMSRAQILQQAGTSVLAQANQVPQNVLSLLR
;
A
#
# COMPACT_ATOMS: atom_id res chain seq x y z
N ASP A 1 4.09 -21.18 -6.73
CA ASP A 1 3.92 -19.79 -7.19
C ASP A 1 2.56 -19.54 -7.81
N SER A 2 2.19 -20.15 -8.94
CA SER A 2 0.89 -19.88 -9.59
C SER A 2 -0.33 -20.07 -8.68
N ILE A 3 -0.40 -21.18 -7.93
CA ILE A 3 -1.50 -21.41 -6.96
C ILE A 3 -1.52 -20.33 -5.87
N GLN A 4 -0.35 -19.97 -5.34
CA GLN A 4 -0.28 -18.92 -4.31
C GLN A 4 -0.72 -17.56 -4.85
N ALA A 5 -0.36 -17.23 -6.09
CA ALA A 5 -0.80 -15.99 -6.71
C ALA A 5 -2.32 -15.92 -6.82
N GLU A 6 -2.99 -17.01 -7.20
CA GLU A 6 -4.46 -17.08 -7.21
C GLU A 6 -5.04 -16.95 -5.80
N ILE A 7 -4.50 -17.67 -4.81
CA ILE A 7 -4.93 -17.56 -3.40
C ILE A 7 -4.83 -16.10 -2.93
N THR A 8 -3.69 -15.44 -3.14
CA THR A 8 -3.50 -14.04 -2.77
C THR A 8 -4.50 -13.11 -3.47
N GLN A 9 -4.81 -13.34 -4.75
CA GLN A 9 -5.83 -12.57 -5.47
C GLN A 9 -7.23 -12.75 -4.86
N ARG A 10 -7.60 -13.98 -4.48
CA ARG A 10 -8.89 -14.24 -3.82
C ARG A 10 -8.98 -13.59 -2.44
N LEU A 11 -7.91 -13.65 -1.65
CA LEU A 11 -7.87 -12.98 -0.35
C LEU A 11 -7.95 -11.46 -0.48
N ASN A 12 -7.23 -10.87 -1.45
CA ASN A 12 -7.33 -9.44 -1.73
C ASN A 12 -8.75 -9.04 -2.17
N GLU A 13 -9.45 -9.90 -2.92
CA GLU A 13 -10.84 -9.66 -3.30
C GLU A 13 -11.80 -9.72 -2.10
N ILE A 14 -11.58 -10.65 -1.16
CA ILE A 14 -12.31 -10.70 0.12
C ILE A 14 -12.11 -9.38 0.89
N ASP A 15 -10.87 -8.91 1.02
CA ASP A 15 -10.55 -7.66 1.72
C ASP A 15 -11.18 -6.44 1.03
N ARG A 16 -11.18 -6.42 -0.32
CA ARG A 16 -11.83 -5.38 -1.10
C ARG A 16 -13.34 -5.35 -0.89
N VAL A 17 -14.00 -6.51 -0.95
CA VAL A 17 -15.45 -6.63 -0.70
C VAL A 17 -15.78 -6.20 0.72
N SER A 18 -14.99 -6.63 1.70
CA SER A 18 -15.14 -6.24 3.11
C SER A 18 -15.09 -4.72 3.32
N GLY A 19 -14.04 -4.06 2.81
CA GLY A 19 -13.83 -2.63 3.01
C GLY A 19 -14.71 -1.73 2.14
N GLN A 20 -15.27 -2.24 1.04
CA GLN A 20 -16.03 -1.41 0.09
C GLN A 20 -17.54 -1.57 0.19
N THR A 21 -18.04 -2.75 0.55
CA THR A 21 -19.49 -3.01 0.59
C THR A 21 -20.18 -2.09 1.58
N GLN A 22 -21.19 -1.37 1.11
CA GLN A 22 -21.92 -0.42 1.92
C GLN A 22 -23.41 -0.40 1.59
N PHE A 23 -24.22 -0.06 2.60
CA PHE A 23 -25.62 0.29 2.42
C PHE A 23 -25.88 1.62 3.12
N ASN A 24 -26.36 2.62 2.38
CA ASN A 24 -26.59 3.98 2.88
C ASN A 24 -25.36 4.56 3.63
N GLY A 25 -24.16 4.32 3.11
CA GLY A 25 -22.90 4.77 3.71
C GLY A 25 -22.36 3.89 4.85
N VAL A 26 -23.15 2.97 5.39
CA VAL A 26 -22.68 2.04 6.44
C VAL A 26 -21.87 0.92 5.80
N LYS A 27 -20.63 0.74 6.24
CA LYS A 27 -19.73 -0.33 5.79
C LYS A 27 -20.07 -1.64 6.50
N VAL A 28 -20.83 -2.50 5.81
CA VAL A 28 -21.53 -3.62 6.44
C VAL A 28 -20.64 -4.79 6.89
N LEU A 29 -19.39 -4.85 6.41
CA LEU A 29 -18.44 -5.93 6.72
C LEU A 29 -17.07 -5.43 7.22
N ALA A 30 -16.89 -4.11 7.36
CA ALA A 30 -15.58 -3.52 7.64
C ALA A 30 -15.25 -3.45 9.14
N GLN A 31 -16.25 -3.53 10.01
CA GLN A 31 -16.11 -3.42 11.46
C GLN A 31 -17.24 -4.18 12.17
N ASP A 32 -16.99 -4.60 13.40
CA ASP A 32 -18.04 -5.07 14.30
C ASP A 32 -18.94 -3.89 14.69
N ASN A 33 -20.24 -4.04 14.48
CA ASN A 33 -21.23 -3.02 14.81
C ASN A 33 -22.63 -3.63 14.96
N THR A 34 -23.44 -3.11 15.87
CA THR A 34 -24.85 -3.51 15.99
C THR A 34 -25.72 -2.38 15.46
N LEU A 35 -26.50 -2.65 14.40
CA LEU A 35 -27.47 -1.71 13.86
C LEU A 35 -28.85 -1.98 14.46
N THR A 36 -29.34 -1.06 15.27
CA THR A 36 -30.67 -1.15 15.89
C THR A 36 -31.71 -0.49 14.99
N ILE A 37 -32.67 -1.26 14.45
CA ILE A 37 -33.72 -0.75 13.57
C ILE A 37 -35.04 -0.73 14.31
N GLN A 38 -35.64 0.46 14.41
CA GLN A 38 -36.99 0.65 14.95
C GLN A 38 -38.02 -0.01 14.02
N VAL A 39 -38.79 -0.96 14.55
CA VAL A 39 -39.82 -1.73 13.81
C VAL A 39 -41.21 -1.61 14.43
N GLY A 40 -41.40 -0.68 15.36
CA GLY A 40 -42.67 -0.41 15.99
C GLY A 40 -42.88 1.07 16.27
N ALA A 41 -44.07 1.41 16.75
CA ALA A 41 -44.48 2.79 16.97
C ALA A 41 -43.92 3.38 18.27
N ASN A 42 -43.51 2.53 19.23
CA ASN A 42 -43.06 2.96 20.55
C ASN A 42 -41.55 2.79 20.71
N ASP A 43 -40.91 3.68 21.47
CA ASP A 43 -39.49 3.60 21.76
C ASP A 43 -39.08 2.22 22.31
N GLY A 44 -38.02 1.64 21.74
CA GLY A 44 -37.48 0.33 22.14
C GLY A 44 -38.07 -0.87 21.41
N GLU A 45 -39.06 -0.69 20.53
CA GLU A 45 -39.53 -1.73 19.62
C GLU A 45 -38.54 -1.90 18.44
N THR A 46 -37.36 -2.45 18.72
CA THR A 46 -36.27 -2.60 17.73
C THR A 46 -35.96 -4.04 17.37
N ILE A 47 -35.35 -4.22 16.20
CA ILE A 47 -34.63 -5.42 15.80
C ILE A 47 -33.19 -5.03 15.49
N ASP A 48 -32.26 -5.75 16.11
CA ASP A 48 -30.85 -5.51 15.96
C ASP A 48 -30.26 -6.39 14.85
N ILE A 49 -29.33 -5.81 14.09
CA ILE A 49 -28.51 -6.50 13.09
C ILE A 49 -27.07 -6.44 13.56
N ASP A 50 -26.53 -7.59 13.98
CA ASP A 50 -25.13 -7.70 14.38
C ASP A 50 -24.24 -7.88 13.15
N LEU A 51 -23.58 -6.79 12.76
CA LEU A 51 -22.55 -6.78 11.73
C LEU A 51 -21.21 -7.18 12.33
N LYS A 52 -20.44 -7.96 11.56
CA LYS A 52 -19.12 -8.44 11.93
C LYS A 52 -18.09 -8.02 10.90
N GLN A 53 -16.88 -7.72 11.35
CA GLN A 53 -15.75 -7.54 10.47
C GLN A 53 -15.36 -8.88 9.82
N ILE A 54 -15.49 -8.97 8.50
CA ILE A 54 -15.12 -10.16 7.73
C ILE A 54 -14.06 -9.77 6.71
N ASN A 55 -12.80 -10.06 6.98
CA ASN A 55 -11.67 -9.86 6.08
C ASN A 55 -10.67 -11.03 6.22
N SER A 56 -9.60 -11.04 5.44
CA SER A 56 -8.60 -12.11 5.47
C SER A 56 -7.96 -12.28 6.85
N GLN A 57 -7.79 -11.21 7.62
CA GLN A 57 -7.23 -11.23 8.98
C GLN A 57 -8.22 -11.83 9.99
N THR A 58 -9.48 -11.38 10.02
CA THR A 58 -10.49 -11.91 10.97
C THR A 58 -10.87 -13.35 10.66
N LEU A 59 -10.78 -13.75 9.38
CA LEU A 59 -10.93 -15.15 8.94
C LEU A 59 -9.66 -16.01 9.21
N GLY A 60 -8.55 -15.42 9.66
CA GLY A 60 -7.30 -16.14 9.95
C GLY A 60 -6.57 -16.69 8.71
N LEU A 61 -6.77 -16.06 7.55
CA LEU A 61 -6.23 -16.47 6.26
C LEU A 61 -5.23 -15.47 5.66
N ASP A 62 -4.99 -14.35 6.32
CA ASP A 62 -4.08 -13.27 5.90
C ASP A 62 -2.65 -13.73 5.54
N THR A 63 -2.17 -14.77 6.23
CA THR A 63 -0.86 -15.41 6.08
C THR A 63 -0.94 -16.79 5.42
N LEU A 64 -2.10 -17.17 4.83
CA LEU A 64 -2.27 -18.44 4.13
C LEU A 64 -1.27 -18.57 2.98
N ASN A 65 -0.37 -19.54 3.11
CA ASN A 65 0.71 -19.76 2.17
C ASN A 65 0.92 -21.25 1.87
N VAL A 66 0.96 -21.61 0.59
CA VAL A 66 1.19 -22.98 0.09
C VAL A 66 2.51 -23.10 -0.70
N GLN A 67 3.33 -22.04 -0.72
CA GLN A 67 4.66 -22.07 -1.31
C GLN A 67 5.62 -22.89 -0.45
N LYS A 68 6.76 -23.23 -1.05
CA LYS A 68 7.90 -23.86 -0.39
C LYS A 68 9.13 -23.03 -0.69
N ALA A 69 10.10 -23.08 0.23
CA ALA A 69 11.39 -22.42 0.04
C ALA A 69 12.11 -22.97 -1.19
N TYR A 70 12.71 -22.06 -1.95
CA TYR A 70 13.78 -22.39 -2.89
C TYR A 70 15.12 -22.41 -2.13
N ASP A 71 16.08 -23.14 -2.66
CA ASP A 71 17.48 -22.94 -2.31
C ASP A 71 17.98 -21.69 -3.03
N VAL A 72 18.36 -20.67 -2.26
CA VAL A 72 18.72 -19.33 -2.75
C VAL A 72 20.23 -19.25 -2.89
N ASP A 73 20.70 -19.02 -4.11
CA ASP A 73 22.11 -18.79 -4.40
C ASP A 73 22.28 -17.50 -5.19
N SER A 74 23.50 -16.95 -5.19
CA SER A 74 23.82 -15.68 -5.81
C SER A 74 25.22 -15.73 -6.43
N LYS A 75 25.35 -15.21 -7.65
CA LYS A 75 26.65 -15.02 -8.30
C LYS A 75 27.01 -13.55 -8.35
N ALA A 76 28.26 -13.21 -8.03
CA ALA A 76 28.75 -11.85 -8.17
C ALA A 76 28.55 -11.36 -9.61
N VAL A 77 28.00 -10.16 -9.79
CA VAL A 77 27.97 -9.51 -11.09
C VAL A 77 29.38 -9.01 -11.36
N THR A 78 30.01 -9.51 -12.42
CA THR A 78 31.33 -9.04 -12.85
C THR A 78 31.20 -7.98 -13.93
N GLY A 79 32.12 -7.02 -13.93
CA GLY A 79 32.20 -6.01 -14.97
C GLY A 79 33.32 -5.01 -14.71
N VAL A 80 33.28 -3.93 -15.49
CA VAL A 80 34.23 -2.82 -15.38
C VAL A 80 33.54 -1.57 -14.81
N SER A 81 34.22 -0.89 -13.90
CA SER A 81 33.72 0.30 -13.21
C SER A 81 34.23 1.56 -13.89
N THR A 82 33.41 2.62 -13.97
CA THR A 82 33.89 3.94 -14.42
C THR A 82 34.94 4.47 -13.45
N LEU A 83 36.02 5.06 -13.97
CA LEU A 83 37.07 5.61 -13.13
C LEU A 83 36.64 6.96 -12.55
N ASP A 84 36.67 7.07 -11.22
CA ASP A 84 36.30 8.27 -10.48
C ASP A 84 37.55 8.97 -9.93
N THR A 85 37.89 10.12 -10.51
CA THR A 85 39.01 10.96 -10.10
C THR A 85 38.60 12.10 -9.17
N THR A 86 37.32 12.23 -8.80
CA THR A 86 36.82 13.33 -7.95
C THR A 86 37.47 13.35 -6.56
N GLY A 87 37.90 12.19 -6.07
CA GLY A 87 38.67 12.04 -4.83
C GLY A 87 40.08 12.64 -4.88
N LEU A 88 40.66 12.88 -6.06
CA LEU A 88 41.99 13.51 -6.22
C LEU A 88 41.89 15.04 -6.14
N THR A 89 41.41 15.55 -5.02
CA THR A 89 41.38 16.99 -4.72
C THR A 89 42.79 17.57 -4.58
N GLY A 90 42.94 18.89 -4.68
CA GLY A 90 44.25 19.54 -4.49
C GLY A 90 44.91 19.25 -3.14
N ALA A 91 44.13 19.00 -2.08
CA ALA A 91 44.64 18.56 -0.78
C ALA A 91 45.18 17.12 -0.82
N ASN A 92 44.46 16.21 -1.49
CA ASN A 92 44.89 14.83 -1.64
C ASN A 92 46.09 14.72 -2.58
N ILE A 93 46.14 15.51 -3.66
CA ILE A 93 47.30 15.61 -4.55
C ILE A 93 48.51 16.19 -3.81
N LYS A 94 48.34 17.24 -2.98
CA LYS A 94 49.42 17.78 -2.15
C LYS A 94 50.01 16.72 -1.21
N THR A 95 49.17 15.86 -0.64
CA THR A 95 49.60 14.78 0.26
C THR A 95 50.22 13.62 -0.52
N GLY A 96 49.69 13.37 -1.72
CA GLY A 96 50.08 12.27 -2.57
C GLY A 96 51.36 12.51 -3.37
N VAL A 97 51.69 13.74 -3.74
CA VAL A 97 52.89 14.07 -4.50
C VAL A 97 54.06 14.37 -3.57
N ASP A 98 55.18 13.70 -3.78
CA ASP A 98 56.37 13.89 -2.96
C ASP A 98 56.87 15.36 -2.98
N GLY A 99 57.06 15.92 -1.78
CA GLY A 99 57.52 17.28 -1.57
C GLY A 99 56.57 18.40 -2.01
N ALA A 100 55.31 18.12 -2.38
CA ALA A 100 54.36 19.17 -2.77
C ALA A 100 53.96 20.05 -1.57
N THR A 101 53.94 21.36 -1.78
CA THR A 101 53.75 22.35 -0.70
C THR A 101 52.41 23.09 -0.80
N THR A 102 51.77 23.06 -1.96
CA THR A 102 50.55 23.79 -2.26
C THR A 102 49.40 22.84 -2.60
N THR A 103 48.16 23.32 -2.44
CA THR A 103 46.95 22.58 -2.85
C THR A 103 46.51 22.93 -4.27
N SER A 104 47.41 23.47 -5.10
CA SER A 104 47.09 23.94 -6.45
C SER A 104 47.16 22.84 -7.51
N GLY A 105 47.42 21.60 -7.11
CA GLY A 105 47.52 20.45 -8.00
C GLY A 105 46.13 20.01 -8.48
N SER A 106 46.02 19.70 -9.77
CA SER A 106 44.83 19.11 -10.38
C SER A 106 45.20 18.03 -11.40
N ILE A 107 44.25 17.16 -11.72
CA ILE A 107 44.42 16.16 -12.78
C ILE A 107 44.20 16.83 -14.13
N LYS A 108 45.22 16.79 -14.99
CA LYS A 108 45.14 17.35 -16.33
C LYS A 108 44.06 16.66 -17.15
N ASP A 109 43.14 17.45 -17.69
CA ASP A 109 41.97 17.02 -18.47
C ASP A 109 41.08 15.97 -17.79
N GLY A 110 41.26 15.71 -16.48
CA GLY A 110 40.57 14.64 -15.75
C GLY A 110 40.87 13.22 -16.23
N LYS A 111 41.94 13.03 -17.01
CA LYS A 111 42.22 11.77 -17.71
C LYS A 111 42.99 10.77 -16.85
N VAL A 112 42.68 9.49 -17.06
CA VAL A 112 43.41 8.36 -16.48
C VAL A 112 44.02 7.53 -17.61
N TYR A 113 45.24 7.07 -17.39
CA TYR A 113 46.01 6.26 -18.34
C TYR A 113 46.28 4.88 -17.75
N TYR A 114 46.26 3.85 -18.60
CA TYR A 114 46.50 2.47 -18.19
C TYR A 114 47.63 1.84 -19.00
N ASP A 115 48.54 1.16 -18.32
CA ASP A 115 49.57 0.31 -18.91
C ASP A 115 49.13 -1.16 -18.88
N GLY A 116 48.86 -1.73 -20.06
CA GLY A 116 48.45 -3.13 -20.17
C GLY A 116 49.53 -4.15 -19.81
N ALA A 117 50.81 -3.79 -19.85
CA ALA A 117 51.91 -4.69 -19.51
C ALA A 117 52.11 -4.77 -18.00
N THR A 118 52.08 -3.64 -17.30
CA THR A 118 52.30 -3.58 -15.85
C THR A 118 51.02 -3.56 -15.02
N LYS A 119 49.85 -3.43 -15.67
CA LYS A 119 48.53 -3.29 -15.06
C LYS A 119 48.40 -2.09 -14.12
N ASN A 120 49.24 -1.08 -14.32
CA ASN A 120 49.24 0.13 -13.50
C ASN A 120 48.42 1.24 -14.14
N TYR A 121 47.81 2.06 -13.28
CA TYR A 121 47.11 3.27 -13.66
C TYR A 121 47.97 4.49 -13.36
N TYR A 122 47.84 5.51 -14.21
CA TYR A 122 48.57 6.77 -14.10
C TYR A 122 47.63 7.96 -14.34
N VAL A 123 47.95 9.09 -13.72
CA VAL A 123 47.34 10.39 -13.99
C VAL A 123 48.42 11.42 -14.25
N GLU A 124 48.12 12.44 -15.07
CA GLU A 124 49.00 13.60 -15.23
C GLU A 124 48.54 14.69 -14.27
N VAL A 125 49.44 15.15 -13.40
CA VAL A 125 49.17 16.20 -12.42
C VAL A 125 49.80 17.51 -12.90
N ASP A 126 49.03 18.59 -12.83
CA ASP A 126 49.50 19.95 -13.09
C ASP A 126 49.28 20.83 -11.85
N PHE A 127 50.33 21.52 -11.39
CA PHE A 127 50.27 22.57 -10.37
C PHE A 127 50.26 23.95 -11.02
N SER A 128 49.32 24.80 -10.63
CA SER A 128 49.27 26.20 -11.08
C SER A 128 50.18 27.14 -10.29
N ASP A 129 50.59 26.78 -9.07
CA ASP A 129 51.53 27.56 -8.28
C ASP A 129 52.99 27.28 -8.68
N ALA A 130 53.75 28.34 -8.93
CA ALA A 130 55.15 28.29 -9.33
C ALA A 130 56.03 27.46 -8.37
N ALA A 131 55.69 27.43 -7.07
CA ALA A 131 56.43 26.67 -6.05
C ALA A 131 56.49 25.16 -6.33
N ASP A 132 55.46 24.61 -7.00
CA ASP A 132 55.33 23.17 -7.26
C ASP A 132 55.34 22.80 -8.76
N THR A 133 55.45 23.76 -9.69
CA THR A 133 55.45 23.48 -11.15
C THR A 133 56.49 22.45 -11.62
N ALA A 134 57.64 22.35 -10.95
CA ALA A 134 58.67 21.33 -11.23
C ALA A 134 58.16 19.89 -11.01
N LYS A 135 57.05 19.73 -10.28
CA LYS A 135 56.37 18.48 -9.95
C LYS A 135 55.28 18.11 -10.96
N ASN A 136 55.00 18.93 -11.97
CA ASN A 136 54.05 18.57 -13.02
C ASN A 136 54.55 17.33 -13.80
N GLY A 137 53.67 16.36 -14.04
CA GLY A 137 54.00 15.13 -14.76
C GLY A 137 53.11 13.94 -14.40
N TYR A 138 53.54 12.75 -14.79
CA TYR A 138 52.78 11.51 -14.61
C TYR A 138 53.08 10.88 -13.25
N TYR A 139 52.03 10.40 -12.58
CA TYR A 139 52.10 9.71 -11.29
C TYR A 139 51.30 8.43 -11.34
N LYS A 140 51.84 7.37 -10.74
CA LYS A 140 51.11 6.12 -10.53
C LYS A 140 49.99 6.33 -9.50
N VAL A 141 48.81 5.81 -9.79
CA VAL A 141 47.63 5.86 -8.92
C VAL A 141 47.12 4.46 -8.62
N ASN A 142 46.40 4.33 -7.50
CA ASN A 142 45.68 3.13 -7.12
C ASN A 142 44.23 3.28 -7.58
N VAL A 143 43.68 2.22 -8.16
CA VAL A 143 42.27 2.16 -8.55
C VAL A 143 41.62 1.05 -7.74
N ALA A 144 40.63 1.40 -6.93
CA ALA A 144 39.83 0.44 -6.20
C ALA A 144 38.85 -0.29 -7.13
N ASP A 145 38.28 -1.41 -6.68
CA ASP A 145 37.35 -2.22 -7.48
C ASP A 145 36.08 -1.43 -7.89
N ASP A 146 35.68 -0.43 -7.11
CA ASP A 146 34.56 0.47 -7.42
C ASP A 146 34.93 1.57 -8.42
N GLY A 147 36.17 1.58 -8.94
CA GLY A 147 36.67 2.57 -9.88
C GLY A 147 37.24 3.83 -9.22
N THR A 148 37.17 3.96 -7.88
CA THR A 148 37.74 5.09 -7.15
C THR A 148 39.25 5.18 -7.37
N VAL A 149 39.72 6.31 -7.89
CA VAL A 149 41.13 6.57 -8.13
C VAL A 149 41.72 7.35 -6.94
N THR A 150 42.77 6.79 -6.34
CA THR A 150 43.48 7.38 -5.21
C THR A 150 44.98 7.45 -5.47
N MET A 151 45.68 8.33 -4.77
CA MET A 151 47.13 8.47 -4.85
C MET A 151 47.75 8.03 -3.53
N GLY A 152 48.84 7.28 -3.59
CA GLY A 152 49.61 6.93 -2.40
C GLY A 152 50.30 8.16 -1.80
N ALA A 153 50.58 8.16 -0.50
CA ALA A 153 51.33 9.25 0.13
C ALA A 153 52.78 9.29 -0.41
N SER A 154 53.30 10.50 -0.65
CA SER A 154 54.68 10.72 -1.15
C SER A 154 55.03 9.91 -2.41
N THR A 155 54.09 9.81 -3.35
CA THR A 155 54.29 9.24 -4.68
C THR A 155 55.26 10.11 -5.49
N THR A 156 56.27 9.47 -6.07
CA THR A 156 57.27 10.13 -6.91
C THR A 156 56.79 10.33 -8.34
N LYS A 157 57.22 11.41 -8.96
CA LYS A 157 56.96 11.71 -10.37
C LYS A 157 57.68 10.72 -11.29
N GLU A 158 57.00 10.25 -12.33
CA GLU A 158 57.63 9.50 -13.42
C GLU A 158 58.57 10.40 -14.24
N THR A 159 59.69 9.85 -14.71
CA THR A 159 60.69 10.63 -15.46
C THR A 159 60.17 11.11 -16.82
N ALA A 160 59.20 10.41 -17.40
CA ALA A 160 58.49 10.75 -18.62
C ALA A 160 57.12 10.07 -18.62
N LYS A 161 56.27 10.37 -19.61
CA LYS A 161 55.04 9.60 -19.84
C LYS A 161 55.41 8.12 -20.03
N PRO A 162 54.89 7.19 -19.21
CA PRO A 162 55.21 5.77 -19.37
C PRO A 162 54.85 5.27 -20.78
N ALA A 163 55.73 4.49 -21.40
CA ALA A 163 55.54 4.03 -22.76
C ALA A 163 54.38 3.03 -22.86
N GLY A 164 53.55 3.15 -23.90
CA GLY A 164 52.45 2.21 -24.14
C GLY A 164 51.18 2.44 -23.32
N VAL A 165 51.12 3.48 -22.49
CA VAL A 165 49.88 3.81 -21.77
C VAL A 165 48.81 4.35 -22.71
N VAL A 166 47.56 3.92 -22.49
CA VAL A 166 46.38 4.37 -23.23
C VAL A 166 45.41 5.08 -22.30
N GLU A 167 44.70 6.09 -22.80
CA GLU A 167 43.63 6.76 -22.05
C GLU A 167 42.47 5.79 -21.85
N VAL A 168 41.99 5.69 -20.62
CA VAL A 168 40.89 4.80 -20.24
C VAL A 168 39.90 5.54 -19.35
N THR A 169 38.63 5.18 -19.49
CA THR A 169 37.52 5.74 -18.68
C THR A 169 36.92 4.72 -17.73
N LYS A 170 37.36 3.46 -17.81
CA LYS A 170 36.90 2.35 -16.99
C LYS A 170 38.06 1.51 -16.48
N THR A 171 37.82 0.72 -15.44
CA THR A 171 38.72 -0.37 -15.05
C THR A 171 38.92 -1.32 -16.23
N GLN A 172 40.05 -2.01 -16.27
CA GLN A 172 40.48 -2.82 -17.41
C GLN A 172 40.40 -4.33 -17.12
N GLU A 173 40.17 -4.69 -15.86
CA GLU A 173 39.87 -6.05 -15.45
C GLU A 173 38.41 -6.13 -15.00
N GLU A 174 37.73 -7.22 -15.37
CA GLU A 174 36.43 -7.53 -14.79
C GLU A 174 36.61 -7.95 -13.34
N LYS A 175 35.91 -7.24 -12.45
CA LYS A 175 35.84 -7.54 -11.02
C LYS A 175 34.38 -7.58 -10.59
N ALA A 176 34.14 -8.11 -9.39
CA ALA A 176 32.83 -8.04 -8.78
C ALA A 176 32.43 -6.56 -8.61
N ILE A 177 31.28 -6.19 -9.17
CA ILE A 177 30.77 -4.82 -9.09
C ILE A 177 30.32 -4.57 -7.64
N LYS A 178 30.99 -3.64 -6.98
CA LYS A 178 30.57 -3.13 -5.67
C LYS A 178 29.37 -2.20 -5.81
N ALA A 179 28.58 -2.06 -4.76
CA ALA A 179 27.48 -1.09 -4.74
C ALA A 179 28.04 0.35 -4.90
N SER A 180 27.37 1.15 -5.74
CA SER A 180 27.72 2.57 -5.92
C SER A 180 27.46 3.39 -4.66
N ALA A 181 28.02 4.60 -4.57
CA ALA A 181 27.74 5.53 -3.47
C ALA A 181 26.24 5.81 -3.30
N GLU A 182 25.49 5.94 -4.41
CA GLU A 182 24.04 6.12 -4.39
C GLU A 182 23.32 4.92 -3.76
N VAL A 183 23.71 3.69 -4.13
CA VAL A 183 23.11 2.46 -3.57
C VAL A 183 23.46 2.34 -2.09
N LYS A 184 24.71 2.61 -1.69
CA LYS A 184 25.13 2.59 -0.29
C LYS A 184 24.36 3.61 0.54
N ALA A 185 24.15 4.83 0.03
CA ALA A 185 23.35 5.86 0.69
C ALA A 185 21.87 5.46 0.81
N ALA A 186 21.31 4.79 -0.19
CA ALA A 186 19.95 4.27 -0.13
C ALA A 186 19.81 3.13 0.90
N LEU A 187 20.80 2.24 1.01
CA LEU A 187 20.84 1.19 2.03
C LEU A 187 20.85 1.78 3.45
N THR A 188 21.71 2.77 3.71
CA THR A 188 21.79 3.40 5.04
C THR A 188 20.53 4.20 5.37
N ALA A 189 19.97 4.93 4.40
CA ALA A 189 18.67 5.61 4.57
C ALA A 189 17.54 4.63 4.87
N GLY A 190 17.62 3.41 4.33
CA GLY A 190 16.69 2.31 4.58
C GLY A 190 16.95 1.50 5.85
N GLY A 191 17.92 1.91 6.69
CA GLY A 191 18.17 1.32 8.00
C GLY A 191 19.28 0.25 8.07
N VAL A 192 20.03 0.02 6.99
CA VAL A 192 21.23 -0.83 7.02
C VAL A 192 22.38 -0.08 7.70
N ASP A 193 23.14 -0.74 8.56
CA ASP A 193 24.31 -0.13 9.20
C ASP A 193 25.34 0.35 8.16
N ALA A 194 26.01 1.47 8.44
CA ALA A 194 26.97 2.05 7.50
C ALA A 194 28.17 1.15 7.22
N ALA A 195 28.63 0.36 8.20
CA ALA A 195 29.72 -0.59 8.02
C ALA A 195 29.27 -1.76 7.15
N ASP A 196 28.05 -2.27 7.35
CA ASP A 196 27.48 -3.34 6.54
C ASP A 196 27.26 -2.86 5.09
N ALA A 197 26.65 -1.68 4.91
CA ALA A 197 26.44 -1.07 3.60
C ALA A 197 27.75 -0.84 2.84
N ALA A 198 28.89 -0.62 3.54
CA ALA A 198 30.19 -0.47 2.88
C ALA A 198 30.66 -1.77 2.20
N THR A 199 30.21 -2.94 2.68
CA THR A 199 30.52 -4.27 2.12
C THR A 199 29.62 -4.67 0.95
N ALA A 200 28.63 -3.84 0.60
CA ALA A 200 27.60 -4.18 -0.36
C ALA A 200 28.14 -4.52 -1.76
N GLU A 201 27.66 -5.65 -2.31
CA GLU A 201 28.04 -6.16 -3.63
C GLU A 201 26.83 -6.39 -4.54
N MET A 202 26.99 -6.16 -5.83
CA MET A 202 25.96 -6.49 -6.81
C MET A 202 26.04 -7.97 -7.16
N VAL A 203 24.90 -8.66 -7.04
CA VAL A 203 24.77 -10.08 -7.35
C VAL A 203 23.61 -10.35 -8.30
N LYS A 204 23.73 -11.44 -9.06
CA LYS A 204 22.64 -12.03 -9.84
C LYS A 204 22.10 -13.21 -9.04
N MET A 205 20.81 -13.17 -8.72
CA MET A 205 20.17 -14.21 -7.92
C MET A 205 19.87 -15.45 -8.76
N SER A 206 19.79 -16.60 -8.10
CA SER A 206 19.34 -17.86 -8.67
C SER A 206 18.59 -18.66 -7.62
N TYR A 207 17.60 -19.43 -8.06
CA TYR A 207 16.70 -20.16 -7.18
C TYR A 207 16.58 -21.60 -7.65
N THR A 208 16.95 -22.55 -6.79
CA THR A 208 16.90 -23.99 -7.11
C THR A 208 15.70 -24.62 -6.42
N ASP A 209 14.85 -25.29 -7.19
CA ASP A 209 13.70 -25.99 -6.63
C ASP A 209 14.12 -27.32 -5.97
N LYS A 210 13.19 -27.96 -5.25
CA LYS A 210 13.43 -29.26 -4.61
C LYS A 210 13.81 -30.40 -5.57
N ASN A 211 13.64 -30.21 -6.87
CA ASN A 211 13.97 -31.19 -7.91
C ASN A 211 15.37 -30.93 -8.51
N GLY A 212 16.10 -29.91 -8.01
CA GLY A 212 17.41 -29.51 -8.51
C GLY A 212 17.36 -28.61 -9.74
N LYS A 213 16.18 -28.11 -10.15
CA LYS A 213 16.07 -27.18 -11.28
C LYS A 213 16.35 -25.76 -10.79
N THR A 214 17.41 -25.16 -11.31
CA THR A 214 17.75 -23.76 -11.06
C THR A 214 17.10 -22.84 -12.10
N ILE A 215 16.57 -21.71 -11.63
CA ILE A 215 16.13 -20.59 -12.46
C ILE A 215 16.89 -19.33 -12.07
N ASP A 216 17.22 -18.50 -13.07
CA ASP A 216 17.83 -17.21 -12.82
C ASP A 216 16.80 -16.21 -12.28
N GLY A 217 17.22 -15.43 -11.29
CA GLY A 217 16.45 -14.35 -10.68
C GLY A 217 16.81 -12.97 -11.20
N GLY A 218 16.35 -11.95 -10.48
CA GLY A 218 16.73 -10.55 -10.69
C GLY A 218 18.15 -10.24 -10.21
N TYR A 219 18.53 -8.96 -10.28
CA TYR A 219 19.71 -8.46 -9.59
C TYR A 219 19.36 -8.14 -8.14
N ALA A 220 20.34 -8.23 -7.25
CA ALA A 220 20.22 -7.82 -5.87
C ALA A 220 21.52 -7.18 -5.39
N VAL A 221 21.41 -6.41 -4.31
CA VAL A 221 22.54 -5.96 -3.50
C VAL A 221 22.68 -6.92 -2.33
N LYS A 222 23.80 -7.63 -2.26
CA LYS A 222 24.13 -8.51 -1.13
C LYS A 222 24.80 -7.69 -0.04
N VAL A 223 24.30 -7.79 1.19
CA VAL A 223 24.88 -7.18 2.39
C VAL A 223 24.86 -8.22 3.51
N GLY A 224 26.03 -8.71 3.90
CA GLY A 224 26.13 -9.89 4.76
C GLY A 224 25.37 -11.08 4.15
N ASP A 225 24.40 -11.62 4.89
CA ASP A 225 23.52 -12.71 4.46
C ASP A 225 22.20 -12.23 3.82
N SER A 226 21.96 -10.91 3.82
CA SER A 226 20.73 -10.32 3.27
C SER A 226 20.89 -9.95 1.80
N TYR A 227 19.79 -10.08 1.06
CA TYR A 227 19.70 -9.70 -0.34
C TYR A 227 18.61 -8.65 -0.52
N TYR A 228 18.95 -7.49 -1.08
CA TYR A 228 18.00 -6.43 -1.40
C TYR A 228 17.78 -6.39 -2.90
N ALA A 229 16.53 -6.47 -3.38
CA ALA A 229 16.22 -6.44 -4.80
C ALA A 229 16.77 -5.16 -5.44
N ALA A 230 17.34 -5.29 -6.65
CA ALA A 230 17.95 -4.19 -7.35
C ALA A 230 17.58 -4.19 -8.84
N THR A 231 17.51 -3.00 -9.40
CA THR A 231 17.21 -2.76 -10.81
C THR A 231 18.44 -2.19 -11.51
N GLN A 232 18.81 -2.79 -12.65
CA GLN A 232 19.79 -2.20 -13.55
C GLN A 232 19.09 -1.17 -14.43
N LYS A 233 19.55 0.09 -14.37
CA LYS A 233 19.07 1.18 -15.21
C LYS A 233 19.65 1.04 -16.63
N LYS A 234 19.08 1.79 -17.58
CA LYS A 234 19.49 1.76 -19.00
C LYS A 234 20.94 2.20 -19.24
N ASP A 235 21.48 3.02 -18.34
CA ASP A 235 22.88 3.46 -18.36
C ASP A 235 23.87 2.42 -17.78
N GLY A 236 23.35 1.27 -17.33
CA GLY A 236 24.11 0.19 -16.72
C GLY A 236 24.33 0.33 -15.21
N SER A 237 23.99 1.49 -14.62
CA SER A 237 24.02 1.69 -13.17
C SER A 237 22.93 0.89 -12.46
N PHE A 238 23.10 0.65 -11.16
CA PHE A 238 22.12 -0.07 -10.35
C PHE A 238 21.43 0.87 -9.36
N SER A 239 20.17 0.59 -9.06
CA SER A 239 19.43 1.16 -7.93
C SER A 239 18.85 0.04 -7.09
N VAL A 240 18.95 0.16 -5.76
CA VAL A 240 18.21 -0.72 -4.85
C VAL A 240 16.72 -0.38 -4.89
N ASN A 241 15.88 -1.40 -4.91
CA ASN A 241 14.43 -1.25 -4.92
C ASN A 241 13.95 -0.86 -3.52
N THR A 242 12.97 0.06 -3.47
CA THR A 242 12.35 0.51 -2.23
C THR A 242 10.84 0.59 -2.40
N THR A 243 10.13 0.48 -1.29
CA THR A 243 8.68 0.63 -1.21
C THR A 243 8.34 1.85 -0.37
N SER A 244 7.64 2.81 -0.97
CA SER A 244 7.16 4.01 -0.28
C SER A 244 5.87 3.70 0.50
N TYR A 245 5.74 4.25 1.70
CA TYR A 245 4.58 4.10 2.60
C TYR A 245 4.43 5.35 3.48
N THR A 246 3.26 5.53 4.09
CA THR A 246 3.05 6.55 5.14
C THR A 246 3.15 5.89 6.51
N ASP A 247 4.09 6.34 7.33
CA ASP A 247 4.32 5.79 8.66
C ASP A 247 3.20 6.14 9.66
N LYS A 248 3.25 5.53 10.85
CA LYS A 248 2.30 5.77 11.95
C LYS A 248 2.20 7.23 12.40
N ASP A 249 3.20 8.05 12.09
CA ASP A 249 3.27 9.47 12.44
C ASP A 249 2.80 10.37 11.27
N GLY A 250 2.42 9.78 10.14
CA GLY A 250 1.90 10.48 8.95
C GLY A 250 2.98 10.93 7.95
N ASN A 251 4.23 10.49 8.11
CA ASN A 251 5.33 10.86 7.22
C ASN A 251 5.52 9.84 6.10
N THR A 252 5.79 10.30 4.89
CA THR A 252 6.22 9.42 3.80
C THR A 252 7.63 8.92 4.05
N LYS A 253 7.80 7.60 4.09
CA LYS A 253 9.08 6.89 4.23
C LYS A 253 9.21 5.83 3.14
N SER A 254 10.43 5.35 2.96
CA SER A 254 10.72 4.22 2.08
C SER A 254 11.44 3.12 2.84
N ALA A 255 11.01 1.88 2.65
CA ALA A 255 11.68 0.69 3.15
C ALA A 255 12.40 -0.04 2.01
N LEU A 256 13.53 -0.67 2.30
CA LEU A 256 14.28 -1.48 1.33
C LEU A 256 13.54 -2.78 1.02
N ASN A 257 13.51 -3.16 -0.26
CA ASN A 257 12.89 -4.41 -0.68
C ASN A 257 13.89 -5.55 -0.50
N GLN A 258 13.76 -6.30 0.58
CA GLN A 258 14.56 -7.49 0.85
C GLN A 258 13.94 -8.70 0.13
N LEU A 259 14.78 -9.58 -0.44
CA LEU A 259 14.34 -10.87 -0.95
C LEU A 259 14.20 -11.86 0.21
N GLY A 260 13.00 -12.40 0.37
CA GLY A 260 12.65 -13.30 1.47
C GLY A 260 11.27 -13.93 1.26
N GLY A 261 10.46 -13.94 2.32
CA GLY A 261 9.19 -14.67 2.36
C GLY A 261 9.39 -16.20 2.34
N VAL A 262 8.29 -16.96 2.27
CA VAL A 262 8.34 -18.43 2.30
C VAL A 262 9.17 -19.03 1.17
N ASP A 263 9.16 -18.41 -0.01
CA ASP A 263 9.86 -18.91 -1.19
C ASP A 263 11.31 -18.41 -1.32
N GLY A 264 11.74 -17.47 -0.46
CA GLY A 264 13.09 -16.89 -0.46
C GLY A 264 13.35 -15.86 -1.57
N LYS A 265 12.36 -15.58 -2.41
CA LYS A 265 12.50 -14.69 -3.58
C LYS A 265 11.42 -13.60 -3.65
N THR A 266 10.53 -13.56 -2.67
CA THR A 266 9.48 -12.54 -2.57
C THR A 266 10.08 -11.26 -2.02
N GLU A 267 9.78 -10.13 -2.65
CA GLU A 267 10.15 -8.82 -2.10
C GLU A 267 9.31 -8.51 -0.86
N VAL A 268 9.98 -8.42 0.28
CA VAL A 268 9.41 -8.05 1.58
C VAL A 268 10.06 -6.78 2.10
N VAL A 269 9.33 -6.06 2.94
CA VAL A 269 9.82 -4.86 3.61
C VAL A 269 9.63 -4.98 5.11
N THR A 270 10.60 -4.49 5.88
CA THR A 270 10.50 -4.46 7.34
C THR A 270 10.16 -3.05 7.79
N ILE A 271 9.02 -2.89 8.46
CA ILE A 271 8.52 -1.61 8.98
C ILE A 271 8.17 -1.83 10.45
N ASP A 272 8.77 -1.02 11.34
CA ASP A 272 8.55 -1.08 12.79
C ASP A 272 8.67 -2.51 13.40
N GLY A 273 9.64 -3.29 12.91
CA GLY A 273 9.93 -4.65 13.37
C GLY A 273 9.02 -5.75 12.82
N LYS A 274 8.06 -5.42 11.95
CA LYS A 274 7.20 -6.37 11.26
C LYS A 274 7.57 -6.47 9.79
N THR A 275 7.41 -7.65 9.21
CA THR A 275 7.75 -7.90 7.80
C THR A 275 6.49 -8.02 6.96
N TYR A 276 6.39 -7.22 5.92
CA TYR A 276 5.23 -7.16 5.02
C TYR A 276 5.64 -7.51 3.59
N ASN A 277 4.70 -7.99 2.78
CA ASN A 277 4.93 -8.04 1.33
C ASN A 277 5.09 -6.62 0.80
N ALA A 278 6.15 -6.36 0.01
CA ALA A 278 6.38 -5.04 -0.58
C ALA A 278 5.16 -4.54 -1.38
N SER A 279 4.49 -5.44 -2.10
CA SER A 279 3.28 -5.14 -2.86
C SER A 279 2.07 -4.75 -2.01
N LYS A 280 1.97 -5.23 -0.76
CA LYS A 280 0.91 -4.84 0.18
C LYS A 280 1.23 -3.53 0.91
N ALA A 281 2.51 -3.31 1.23
CA ALA A 281 2.96 -2.09 1.91
C ALA A 281 3.06 -0.87 0.98
N ALA A 282 3.12 -1.08 -0.34
CA ALA A 282 3.24 -0.02 -1.34
C ALA A 282 2.09 0.99 -1.26
N GLY A 283 2.42 2.21 -0.85
CA GLY A 283 1.47 3.31 -0.67
C GLY A 283 0.52 3.13 0.52
N HIS A 284 0.74 2.11 1.37
CA HIS A 284 -0.09 1.89 2.56
C HIS A 284 0.11 3.01 3.57
N ASP A 285 -0.97 3.40 4.24
CA ASP A 285 -0.98 4.46 5.26
C ASP A 285 -1.22 3.85 6.64
N PHE A 286 -0.13 3.64 7.39
CA PHE A 286 -0.19 3.08 8.74
C PHE A 286 -0.76 4.07 9.78
N LYS A 287 -0.87 5.37 9.45
CA LYS A 287 -1.53 6.35 10.31
C LYS A 287 -3.05 6.30 10.17
N ALA A 288 -3.55 6.03 8.97
CA ALA A 288 -4.99 5.85 8.68
C ALA A 288 -5.47 4.42 8.92
N GLN A 289 -4.63 3.43 8.62
CA GLN A 289 -4.89 1.99 8.71
C GLN A 289 -3.70 1.29 9.39
N PRO A 290 -3.68 1.22 10.74
CA PRO A 290 -2.55 0.67 11.48
C PRO A 290 -2.30 -0.83 11.22
N GLU A 291 -3.35 -1.56 10.85
CA GLU A 291 -3.30 -2.99 10.61
C GLU A 291 -3.00 -3.30 9.15
N LEU A 292 -2.04 -4.18 8.94
CA LEU A 292 -1.71 -4.77 7.65
C LEU A 292 -1.23 -6.20 7.87
N ALA A 293 -1.65 -7.12 7.01
CA ALA A 293 -1.21 -8.50 7.06
C ALA A 293 0.30 -8.63 6.84
N GLU A 294 1.01 -9.23 7.81
CA GLU A 294 2.42 -9.57 7.67
C GLU A 294 2.65 -10.59 6.54
N ALA A 295 3.86 -10.60 5.99
CA ALA A 295 4.25 -11.63 5.04
C ALA A 295 4.27 -13.00 5.74
N ALA A 296 3.77 -14.03 5.05
CA ALA A 296 3.86 -15.39 5.56
C ALA A 296 5.33 -15.78 5.76
N ALA A 297 5.67 -16.23 6.98
CA ALA A 297 7.04 -16.65 7.33
C ALA A 297 7.33 -18.11 6.96
N LYS A 298 6.30 -18.95 6.87
CA LYS A 298 6.42 -20.38 6.52
C LYS A 298 5.20 -20.88 5.76
N THR A 299 5.34 -22.06 5.15
CA THR A 299 4.19 -22.79 4.59
C THR A 299 3.16 -23.04 5.69
N THR A 300 1.88 -22.80 5.38
CA THR A 300 0.78 -22.99 6.31
C THR A 300 0.57 -24.46 6.61
N GLU A 301 0.57 -24.80 7.90
CA GLU A 301 0.17 -26.13 8.39
C GLU A 301 -1.35 -26.24 8.40
N ASN A 302 -1.87 -27.42 8.00
CA ASN A 302 -3.30 -27.74 7.91
C ASN A 302 -4.14 -26.64 7.20
N PRO A 303 -3.79 -26.25 5.96
CA PRO A 303 -4.45 -25.12 5.30
C PRO A 303 -5.96 -25.35 5.09
N LEU A 304 -6.39 -26.59 4.83
CA LEU A 304 -7.81 -26.91 4.68
C LEU A 304 -8.59 -26.67 5.97
N GLN A 305 -8.04 -27.05 7.13
CA GLN A 305 -8.69 -26.81 8.41
C GLN A 305 -8.88 -25.31 8.69
N LYS A 306 -7.90 -24.47 8.32
CA LYS A 306 -8.03 -23.01 8.45
C LYS A 306 -9.11 -22.45 7.52
N ILE A 307 -9.17 -22.95 6.28
CA ILE A 307 -10.20 -22.55 5.31
C ILE A 307 -11.59 -22.99 5.78
N ASP A 308 -11.74 -24.20 6.31
CA ASP A 308 -13.01 -24.70 6.86
C ASP A 308 -13.47 -23.85 8.05
N ALA A 309 -12.54 -23.43 8.92
CA ALA A 309 -12.85 -22.53 10.01
C ALA A 309 -13.35 -21.17 9.51
N ALA A 310 -12.71 -20.60 8.48
CA ALA A 310 -13.14 -19.35 7.85
C ALA A 310 -14.52 -19.51 7.18
N LEU A 311 -14.77 -20.61 6.47
CA LEU A 311 -16.08 -20.90 5.87
C LEU A 311 -17.17 -21.03 6.91
N ALA A 312 -16.90 -21.69 8.04
CA ALA A 312 -17.83 -21.80 9.16
C ALA A 312 -18.18 -20.42 9.76
N GLN A 313 -17.21 -19.53 9.89
CA GLN A 313 -17.47 -18.15 10.35
C GLN A 313 -18.36 -17.37 9.38
N VAL A 314 -18.11 -17.48 8.07
CA VAL A 314 -18.94 -16.83 7.04
C VAL A 314 -20.36 -17.40 7.02
N ASP A 315 -20.50 -18.72 7.13
CA ASP A 315 -21.81 -19.37 7.11
C ASP A 315 -22.62 -19.05 8.37
N ALA A 316 -21.97 -18.96 9.55
CA ALA A 316 -22.62 -18.50 10.78
C ALA A 316 -23.21 -17.09 10.63
N LEU A 317 -22.42 -16.14 10.13
CA LEU A 317 -22.92 -14.77 9.88
C LEU A 317 -24.07 -14.76 8.86
N ARG A 318 -24.00 -15.59 7.80
CA ARG A 318 -25.08 -15.69 6.81
C ARG A 318 -26.36 -16.26 7.43
N SER A 319 -26.23 -17.25 8.30
CA SER A 319 -27.34 -17.84 9.05
C SER A 319 -28.01 -16.80 9.95
N ASP A 320 -27.22 -16.04 10.71
CA ASP A 320 -27.72 -14.98 11.60
C ASP A 320 -28.47 -13.89 10.83
N LEU A 321 -27.91 -13.43 9.69
CA LEU A 321 -28.58 -12.46 8.82
C LEU A 321 -29.88 -13.02 8.23
N GLY A 322 -29.94 -14.31 7.88
CA GLY A 322 -31.16 -14.96 7.41
C GLY A 322 -32.24 -15.03 8.50
N ALA A 323 -31.86 -15.32 9.75
CA ALA A 323 -32.78 -15.30 10.88
C ALA A 323 -33.35 -13.90 11.13
N VAL A 324 -32.50 -12.87 11.06
CA VAL A 324 -32.91 -11.46 11.20
C VAL A 324 -33.86 -11.04 10.07
N GLN A 325 -33.62 -11.44 8.82
CA GLN A 325 -34.55 -11.20 7.71
C GLN A 325 -35.95 -11.79 7.98
N ASN A 326 -36.02 -13.01 8.53
CA ASN A 326 -37.30 -13.62 8.92
C ASN A 326 -38.01 -12.83 10.02
N ARG A 327 -37.26 -12.29 11.00
CA ARG A 327 -37.83 -11.43 12.05
C ARG A 327 -38.38 -10.13 11.47
N PHE A 328 -37.67 -9.47 10.56
CA PHE A 328 -38.17 -8.28 9.87
C PHE A 328 -39.43 -8.57 9.05
N ASN A 329 -39.48 -9.65 8.28
CA ASN A 329 -40.67 -10.03 7.50
C ASN A 329 -41.90 -10.29 8.39
N SER A 330 -41.68 -10.90 9.55
CA SER A 330 -42.73 -11.13 10.55
C SER A 330 -43.24 -9.82 11.13
N ALA A 331 -42.32 -8.90 11.51
CA ALA A 331 -42.69 -7.57 11.98
C ALA A 331 -43.48 -6.78 10.91
N ILE A 332 -43.05 -6.83 9.64
CA ILE A 332 -43.74 -6.17 8.52
C ILE A 332 -45.16 -6.69 8.36
N THR A 333 -45.36 -8.01 8.41
CA THR A 333 -46.70 -8.61 8.28
C THR A 333 -47.60 -8.22 9.44
N ASN A 334 -47.08 -8.22 10.67
CA ASN A 334 -47.82 -7.80 11.86
C ASN A 334 -48.18 -6.32 11.84
N LEU A 335 -47.25 -5.46 11.42
CA LEU A 335 -47.50 -4.03 11.23
C LEU A 335 -48.56 -3.81 10.15
N GLY A 336 -48.49 -4.51 9.02
CA GLY A 336 -49.47 -4.42 7.94
C GLY A 336 -50.89 -4.76 8.43
N ASN A 337 -51.03 -5.84 9.20
CA ASN A 337 -52.32 -6.21 9.80
C ASN A 337 -52.81 -5.16 10.81
N THR A 338 -51.92 -4.66 11.67
CA THR A 338 -52.25 -3.61 12.65
C THR A 338 -52.69 -2.32 11.95
N VAL A 339 -51.99 -1.89 10.91
CA VAL A 339 -52.34 -0.71 10.11
C VAL A 339 -53.70 -0.88 9.44
N ASN A 340 -53.98 -2.04 8.82
CA ASN A 340 -55.28 -2.31 8.21
C ASN A 340 -56.42 -2.23 9.24
N ASN A 341 -56.27 -2.91 10.38
CA ASN A 341 -57.29 -2.92 11.44
C ASN A 341 -57.51 -1.52 12.04
N LEU A 342 -56.44 -0.75 12.27
CA LEU A 342 -56.53 0.61 12.78
C LEU A 342 -57.12 1.58 11.75
N SER A 343 -56.79 1.40 10.46
CA SER A 343 -57.38 2.19 9.38
C SER A 343 -58.88 1.93 9.25
N GLU A 344 -59.33 0.68 9.38
CA GLU A 344 -60.76 0.32 9.39
C GLU A 344 -61.48 0.89 10.61
N ALA A 345 -60.87 0.78 11.80
CA ALA A 345 -61.44 1.34 13.03
C ALA A 345 -61.54 2.87 12.94
N ARG A 346 -60.51 3.53 12.41
CA ARG A 346 -60.51 4.98 12.19
C ARG A 346 -61.57 5.39 11.17
N SER A 347 -61.70 4.67 10.05
CA SER A 347 -62.76 4.90 9.05
C SER A 347 -64.14 4.79 9.68
N ARG A 348 -64.42 3.79 10.51
CA ARG A 348 -65.71 3.68 11.23
C ARG A 348 -66.01 4.82 12.20
N ILE A 349 -64.97 5.49 12.73
CA ILE A 349 -65.12 6.58 13.70
C ILE A 349 -65.20 7.93 12.99
N GLU A 350 -64.33 8.17 12.01
CA GLU A 350 -64.22 9.46 11.33
C GLU A 350 -65.12 9.56 10.09
N ASP A 351 -65.31 8.47 9.35
CA ASP A 351 -66.13 8.50 8.14
C ASP A 351 -67.60 8.46 8.53
N SER A 352 -68.35 9.50 8.15
CA SER A 352 -69.79 9.50 8.33
C SER A 352 -70.44 8.58 7.30
N ASP A 353 -71.42 7.79 7.72
CA ASP A 353 -72.28 7.06 6.80
C ASP A 353 -73.08 8.06 5.94
N TYR A 354 -72.65 8.21 4.68
CA TYR A 354 -73.24 9.12 3.70
C TYR A 354 -74.76 8.92 3.56
N ALA A 355 -75.25 7.69 3.69
CA ALA A 355 -76.68 7.41 3.58
C ALA A 355 -77.48 8.08 4.73
N THR A 356 -76.94 8.03 5.94
CA THR A 356 -77.55 8.64 7.12
C THR A 356 -77.42 10.17 7.08
N GLU A 357 -76.25 10.68 6.72
CA GLU A 357 -76.01 12.12 6.70
C GLU A 357 -76.81 12.83 5.61
N VAL A 358 -76.93 12.23 4.42
CA VAL A 358 -77.81 12.74 3.36
C VAL A 358 -79.28 12.65 3.75
N SER A 359 -79.70 11.59 4.46
CA SER A 359 -81.06 11.48 4.96
C SER A 359 -81.38 12.55 6.00
N ASN A 360 -80.43 12.85 6.89
CA ASN A 360 -80.56 13.92 7.87
C ASN A 360 -80.56 15.31 7.20
N MET A 361 -79.68 15.53 6.22
CA MET A 361 -79.65 16.76 5.42
C MET A 361 -80.97 16.94 4.65
N SER A 362 -81.47 15.90 3.99
CA SER A 362 -82.73 15.93 3.26
C SER A 362 -83.91 16.17 4.21
N ARG A 363 -83.94 15.50 5.37
CA ARG A 363 -84.92 15.77 6.44
C ARG A 363 -84.84 17.22 6.91
N ALA A 364 -83.64 17.76 7.11
CA ALA A 364 -83.43 19.15 7.53
C ALA A 364 -83.90 20.13 6.45
N GLN A 365 -83.65 19.85 5.16
CA GLN A 365 -84.14 20.64 4.03
C GLN A 365 -85.66 20.60 3.93
N ILE A 366 -86.28 19.42 4.10
CA ILE A 366 -87.74 19.27 4.14
C ILE A 366 -88.32 20.04 5.35
N LEU A 367 -87.69 19.95 6.53
CA LEU A 367 -88.09 20.72 7.71
C LEU A 367 -87.94 22.22 7.51
N GLN A 368 -86.90 22.70 6.83
CA GLN A 368 -86.76 24.11 6.47
C GLN A 368 -87.85 24.54 5.49
N GLN A 369 -88.13 23.77 4.45
CA GLN A 369 -89.19 24.06 3.49
C GLN A 369 -90.58 24.03 4.14
N ALA A 370 -90.88 23.00 4.94
CA ALA A 370 -92.11 22.90 5.72
C ALA A 370 -92.20 24.03 6.76
N GLY A 371 -91.11 24.36 7.43
CA GLY A 371 -91.02 25.49 8.36
C GLY A 371 -91.36 26.81 7.68
N THR A 372 -90.81 27.09 6.48
CA THR A 372 -91.16 28.28 5.70
C THR A 372 -92.61 28.28 5.21
N SER A 373 -93.15 27.12 4.83
CA SER A 373 -94.55 26.97 4.39
C SER A 373 -95.54 27.15 5.55
N VAL A 374 -95.25 26.57 6.72
CA VAL A 374 -96.02 26.77 7.95
C VAL A 374 -95.88 28.22 8.43
N LEU A 375 -94.71 28.85 8.31
CA LEU A 375 -94.53 30.27 8.62
C LEU A 375 -95.37 31.15 7.69
N ALA A 376 -95.41 30.82 6.39
CA ALA A 376 -96.25 31.52 5.41
C ALA A 376 -97.76 31.32 5.70
N GLN A 377 -98.17 30.11 6.08
CA GLN A 377 -99.55 29.79 6.44
C GLN A 377 -99.95 30.44 7.78
N ALA A 378 -99.06 30.44 8.77
CA ALA A 378 -99.24 31.15 10.04
C ALA A 378 -99.30 32.67 9.86
N ASN A 379 -98.60 33.23 8.88
CA ASN A 379 -98.73 34.64 8.50
C ASN A 379 -100.06 34.96 7.77
N GLN A 380 -100.64 33.99 7.05
CA GLN A 380 -101.93 34.14 6.35
C GLN A 380 -103.15 33.93 7.25
N VAL A 381 -103.06 33.11 8.31
CA VAL A 381 -104.18 32.87 9.24
C VAL A 381 -104.72 34.17 9.87
N PRO A 382 -103.90 35.10 10.38
CA PRO A 382 -104.36 36.41 10.85
C PRO A 382 -104.99 37.25 9.72
N GLN A 383 -104.45 37.19 8.50
CA GLN A 383 -104.93 37.98 7.35
C GLN A 383 -106.29 37.48 6.84
N ASN A 384 -106.52 36.16 6.82
CA ASN A 384 -107.80 35.58 6.45
C ASN A 384 -108.89 35.86 7.51
N VAL A 385 -108.53 35.84 8.79
CA VAL A 385 -109.44 36.23 9.89
C VAL A 385 -109.81 37.72 9.78
N LEU A 386 -108.86 38.59 9.40
CA LEU A 386 -109.13 40.01 9.14
C LEU A 386 -109.95 40.24 7.86
N SER A 387 -109.84 39.37 6.84
CA SER A 387 -110.64 39.45 5.61
C SER A 387 -112.09 38.97 5.78
N LEU A 388 -112.35 38.03 6.70
CA LEU A 388 -113.69 37.50 7.00
C LEU A 388 -114.50 38.41 7.94
N LEU A 389 -113.83 39.37 8.58
CA LEU A 389 -114.42 40.36 9.50
C LEU A 389 -114.58 41.76 8.88
N ARG A 390 -114.36 41.91 7.57
CA ARG A 390 -114.55 43.18 6.84
C ARG A 390 -115.73 43.18 5.91
#